data_AF-A0A2H3JNJ4-F1
#
_entry.id   AF-A0A2H3JNJ4-F1
#
_cell.length_a   1.000
_cell.length_b   1.000
_cell.length_c   1.000
_cell.angle_alpha   90.00
_cell.angle_beta   90.00
_cell.angle_gamma   90.00
#
_symmetry.space_group_name_H-M   'P 1'
#
loop_
_entity.id
_entity.type
_entity.pdbx_description
1 polymer ?
#
loop_
_entity_poly.entity_id
_entity_poly.type
_entity_poly.pdbx_seq_one_letter_code
_entity_poly.pdbx_strand_id
1 'polypeptide(L)'
;FNKGTAFSAGECKAFGLTGQLPYCINMLKEQCHCGYDQLCTRDSPLRKNTFLQSLKDQNWVLYYGLTSRHLKELIPIIYIPTWADAIANSSHLFCRSEGMYLTFSNQDTI
;
A
#
# COMPACT_ATOMS: atom_id res chain seq x y z
N PHE A 1 3.24 -11.55 -7.93
CA PHE A 1 2.87 -11.44 -6.51
C PHE A 1 4.08 -10.97 -5.71
N ASN A 2 3.96 -9.85 -4.98
CA ASN A 2 5.05 -9.32 -4.15
C ASN A 2 4.88 -9.75 -2.69
N LYS A 3 5.93 -10.33 -2.08
CA LYS A 3 6.00 -10.67 -0.66
C LYS A 3 6.97 -9.77 0.12
N GLY A 4 7.64 -8.83 -0.55
CA GLY A 4 8.71 -8.03 0.04
C GLY A 4 9.79 -8.91 0.65
N THR A 5 10.18 -8.62 1.88
CA THR A 5 11.16 -9.41 2.65
C THR A 5 10.65 -10.76 3.15
N ALA A 6 9.43 -11.18 2.81
CA ALA A 6 8.88 -12.48 3.21
C ALA A 6 9.15 -13.59 2.18
N PHE A 7 9.91 -13.32 1.11
CA PHE A 7 10.39 -14.37 0.21
C PHE A 7 11.40 -15.27 0.94
N SER A 8 11.22 -16.58 0.83
CA SER A 8 12.18 -17.56 1.31
C SER A 8 13.47 -17.52 0.46
N ALA A 9 14.58 -18.01 1.00
CA ALA A 9 15.84 -18.09 0.25
C ALA A 9 15.71 -18.91 -1.06
N GLY A 10 14.87 -19.96 -1.05
CA GLY A 10 14.54 -20.75 -2.24
C GLY A 10 13.78 -19.94 -3.29
N GLU A 11 12.76 -19.19 -2.88
CA GLU A 11 12.01 -18.28 -3.77
C GLU A 11 12.89 -17.17 -4.32
N CYS A 12 13.77 -16.57 -3.49
CA CYS A 12 14.70 -15.55 -3.94
C CYS A 12 15.63 -16.06 -5.05
N LYS A 13 16.15 -17.28 -4.90
CA LYS A 13 16.98 -17.91 -5.94
C LYS A 13 16.16 -18.23 -7.20
N ALA A 14 14.95 -18.76 -7.05
CA ALA A 14 14.08 -19.13 -8.16
C ALA A 14 13.60 -17.91 -8.97
N PHE A 15 13.33 -16.78 -8.31
CA PHE A 15 12.86 -15.55 -8.94
C PHE A 15 13.97 -14.56 -9.30
N GLY A 16 15.24 -14.92 -9.10
CA GLY A 16 16.38 -14.04 -9.42
C GLY A 16 16.48 -12.80 -8.52
N LEU A 17 15.95 -12.86 -7.31
CA LEU A 17 15.95 -11.76 -6.33
C LEU A 17 17.21 -11.73 -5.45
N THR A 18 18.16 -12.64 -5.68
CA THR A 18 19.42 -12.69 -4.94
C THR A 18 20.16 -11.36 -5.07
N GLY A 19 20.39 -10.69 -3.94
CA GLY A 19 21.05 -9.37 -3.89
C GLY A 19 20.14 -8.17 -4.13
N GLN A 20 18.87 -8.38 -4.49
CA GLN A 20 17.87 -7.30 -4.63
C GLN A 20 17.09 -7.03 -3.33
N LEU A 21 17.12 -7.98 -2.39
CA LEU A 21 16.47 -7.90 -1.09
C LEU A 21 17.49 -8.07 0.04
N PRO A 22 17.23 -7.47 1.22
CA PRO A 22 17.99 -7.77 2.43
C PRO A 22 18.00 -9.27 2.73
N TYR A 23 19.07 -9.75 3.37
CA TYR A 23 19.22 -11.17 3.71
C TYR A 23 18.16 -11.67 4.72
N CYS A 24 17.66 -10.77 5.58
CA CYS A 24 16.68 -11.11 6.59
C CYS A 24 15.33 -11.46 5.96
N ILE A 25 14.80 -12.63 6.33
CA ILE A 25 13.46 -13.07 5.97
C ILE A 25 12.51 -12.62 7.07
N ASN A 26 11.60 -11.69 6.75
CA ASN A 26 10.62 -11.19 7.72
C ASN A 26 9.26 -11.82 7.45
N MET A 27 8.66 -12.41 8.48
CA MET A 27 7.30 -12.92 8.39
C MET A 27 6.30 -11.79 8.19
N LEU A 28 5.14 -12.09 7.60
CA LEU A 28 4.05 -11.11 7.40
C LEU A 28 3.65 -10.40 8.70
N LYS A 29 3.73 -11.08 9.85
CA LYS A 29 3.47 -10.46 11.16
C LYS A 29 4.44 -9.33 11.47
N GLU A 30 5.74 -9.57 11.27
CA GLU A 30 6.82 -8.60 11.52
C GLU A 30 6.75 -7.45 10.53
N GLN A 31 6.46 -7.73 9.25
CA GLN A 31 6.26 -6.70 8.23
C GLN A 31 5.08 -5.78 8.57
N CYS A 32 3.96 -6.32 9.05
CA CYS A 32 2.84 -5.48 9.47
C CYS A 32 3.17 -4.67 10.73
N HIS A 33 3.94 -5.21 11.67
CA HIS A 33 4.35 -4.47 12.86
C HIS A 33 5.22 -3.26 12.46
N CYS A 34 6.25 -3.49 11.64
CA CYS A 34 7.08 -2.42 11.11
C CYS A 34 6.28 -1.41 10.26
N GLY A 35 5.35 -1.90 9.43
CA GLY A 35 4.46 -1.04 8.65
C GLY A 35 3.52 -0.19 9.51
N TYR A 36 3.04 -0.74 10.63
CA TYR A 36 2.20 -0.01 11.58
C TYR A 36 3.00 1.04 12.33
N ASP A 37 4.22 0.74 12.78
CA ASP A 37 5.10 1.74 13.41
C ASP A 37 5.37 2.92 12.46
N GLN A 38 5.64 2.64 11.18
CA GLN A 38 5.80 3.67 10.15
C GLN A 38 4.52 4.47 9.86
N LEU A 39 3.35 3.86 10.05
CA LEU A 39 2.07 4.54 9.95
C LEU A 39 1.85 5.48 11.13
N CYS A 40 2.24 5.06 12.34
CA CYS A 40 2.11 5.83 13.57
C CYS A 40 2.98 7.09 13.58
N THR A 41 4.09 7.13 12.82
CA THR A 41 4.92 8.34 12.66
C THR A 41 4.27 9.41 11.78
N ARG A 42 3.12 9.15 11.16
CA ARG A 42 2.42 10.12 10.31
C ARG A 42 1.48 10.99 11.13
N ASP A 43 1.71 12.30 11.07
CA ASP A 43 1.02 13.28 11.92
C ASP A 43 -0.43 13.55 11.52
N SER A 44 -0.82 13.29 10.26
CA SER A 44 -2.16 13.60 9.76
C SER A 44 -2.88 12.40 9.16
N PRO A 45 -4.23 12.34 9.26
CA PRO A 45 -5.01 11.30 8.61
C PRO A 45 -4.75 11.19 7.11
N LEU A 46 -4.60 12.33 6.42
CA LEU A 46 -4.29 12.36 5.00
C LEU A 46 -2.92 11.71 4.69
N ARG A 47 -1.88 12.00 5.49
CA ARG A 47 -0.56 11.36 5.35
C ARG A 47 -0.62 9.86 5.65
N LYS A 48 -1.43 9.43 6.61
CA LYS A 48 -1.70 8.02 6.89
C LYS A 48 -2.39 7.35 5.68
N ASN A 49 -3.38 8.01 5.08
CA ASN A 49 -4.06 7.52 3.89
C ASN A 49 -3.08 7.37 2.70
N THR A 50 -2.28 8.40 2.39
CA THR A 50 -1.28 8.33 1.31
C THR A 50 -0.26 7.22 1.53
N PHE A 51 0.20 7.00 2.78
CA PHE A 51 1.08 5.88 3.11
C PHE A 51 0.41 4.52 2.85
N LEU A 52 -0.84 4.36 3.26
CA LEU A 52 -1.60 3.13 3.04
C LEU A 52 -1.84 2.85 1.55
N GLN A 53 -2.10 3.88 0.73
CA GLN A 53 -2.19 3.75 -0.73
C GLN A 53 -0.85 3.29 -1.33
N SER A 54 0.25 3.92 -0.94
CA SER A 54 1.59 3.52 -1.39
C SER A 54 1.92 2.07 -0.98
N LEU A 55 1.50 1.64 0.20
CA LEU A 55 1.68 0.27 0.67
C LEU A 55 0.88 -0.73 -0.17
N LYS A 56 -0.36 -0.39 -0.51
CA LYS A 56 -1.24 -1.20 -1.36
C LYS A 56 -0.65 -1.38 -2.76
N ASP A 57 -0.12 -0.32 -3.35
CA ASP A 57 0.55 -0.32 -4.67
C ASP A 57 1.78 -1.24 -4.71
N GLN A 58 2.50 -1.36 -3.60
CA GLN A 58 3.71 -2.16 -3.49
C GLN A 58 3.40 -3.62 -3.14
N ASN A 59 2.54 -3.84 -2.15
CA ASN A 59 2.23 -5.18 -1.62
C ASN A 59 0.81 -5.24 -1.07
N TRP A 60 -0.09 -5.79 -1.88
CA TRP A 60 -1.50 -5.95 -1.51
C TRP A 60 -1.70 -6.84 -0.27
N VAL A 61 -0.85 -7.87 -0.05
CA VAL A 61 -1.02 -8.84 1.05
C VAL A 61 -0.70 -8.14 2.34
N LEU A 62 0.38 -7.36 2.34
CA LEU A 62 0.80 -6.57 3.48
C LEU A 62 -0.22 -5.49 3.82
N TYR A 63 -0.78 -4.80 2.81
CA TYR A 63 -1.85 -3.83 3.00
C TYR A 63 -3.06 -4.45 3.71
N TYR A 64 -3.64 -5.53 3.18
CA TYR A 64 -4.80 -6.18 3.80
C TYR A 64 -4.46 -6.84 5.14
N GLY A 65 -3.26 -7.38 5.29
CA GLY A 65 -2.78 -7.97 6.55
C GLY A 65 -2.60 -6.95 7.67
N LEU A 66 -2.14 -5.73 7.35
CA LEU A 66 -2.04 -4.63 8.30
C LEU A 66 -3.43 -4.07 8.61
N THR A 67 -4.23 -3.82 7.57
CA THR A 67 -5.55 -3.18 7.70
C THR A 67 -6.52 -4.03 8.52
N SER A 68 -6.52 -5.35 8.33
CA SER A 68 -7.36 -6.27 9.11
C SER A 68 -7.03 -6.29 10.60
N ARG A 69 -5.76 -6.09 10.98
CA ARG A 69 -5.32 -6.08 12.40
C ARG A 69 -5.69 -4.80 13.13
N HIS A 70 -5.74 -3.68 12.42
CA HIS A 70 -6.02 -2.34 12.99
C HIS A 70 -7.32 -1.74 12.43
N LEU A 71 -8.26 -2.58 11.98
CA LEU A 71 -9.41 -2.16 11.17
C LEU A 71 -10.22 -1.02 11.80
N LYS A 72 -10.52 -1.12 13.11
CA LYS A 72 -11.31 -0.10 13.82
C LYS A 72 -10.66 1.29 13.79
N GLU A 73 -9.33 1.35 13.88
CA GLU A 73 -8.57 2.60 13.83
C GLU A 73 -8.45 3.13 12.40
N LEU A 74 -8.32 2.23 11.43
CA LEU A 74 -8.00 2.59 10.04
C LEU A 74 -9.22 2.90 9.18
N ILE A 75 -10.42 2.41 9.54
CA ILE A 75 -11.69 2.72 8.82
C ILE A 75 -11.84 4.23 8.52
N PRO A 76 -11.74 5.15 9.50
CA PRO A 76 -11.90 6.59 9.22
C PRO A 76 -10.77 7.21 8.37
N ILE A 77 -9.65 6.49 8.21
CA ILE A 77 -8.50 6.91 7.41
C ILE A 77 -8.64 6.43 5.96
N ILE A 78 -9.06 5.17 5.76
CA ILE A 78 -9.24 4.58 4.41
C ILE A 78 -10.55 5.01 3.74
N TYR A 79 -11.52 5.44 4.54
CA TYR A 79 -12.84 5.87 4.08
C TYR A 79 -13.19 7.25 4.65
N ILE A 80 -14.46 7.54 4.85
CA ILE A 80 -14.95 8.82 5.38
C ILE A 80 -14.46 9.00 6.83
N PRO A 81 -13.93 10.19 7.22
CA PRO A 81 -13.90 11.46 6.47
C PRO A 81 -12.67 11.69 5.60
N THR A 82 -11.54 11.03 5.88
CA THR A 82 -10.24 11.32 5.24
C THR A 82 -10.25 11.11 3.72
N TRP A 83 -11.05 10.16 3.24
CA TRP A 83 -11.21 9.90 1.80
C TRP A 83 -11.77 11.10 1.04
N ALA A 84 -12.62 11.93 1.66
CA ALA A 84 -13.12 13.15 1.02
C ALA A 84 -12.00 14.17 0.80
N ASP A 85 -11.13 14.36 1.81
CA ASP A 85 -9.96 15.23 1.70
C ASP A 85 -8.97 14.71 0.65
N ALA A 86 -8.81 13.39 0.55
CA ALA A 86 -7.95 12.75 -0.45
C ALA A 86 -8.48 12.98 -1.89
N ILE A 87 -9.80 12.92 -2.11
CA ILE A 87 -10.40 13.24 -3.41
C ILE A 87 -10.22 14.72 -3.75
N ALA A 88 -10.50 15.60 -2.80
CA ALA A 88 -10.36 17.04 -3.00
C ALA A 88 -8.93 17.43 -3.39
N ASN A 89 -7.93 16.73 -2.85
CA ASN A 89 -6.51 16.93 -3.13
C ASN A 89 -5.92 15.93 -4.14
N SER A 90 -6.76 15.18 -4.86
CA SER A 90 -6.31 14.04 -5.68
C SER A 90 -5.28 14.42 -6.74
N SER A 91 -5.42 15.58 -7.39
CA SER A 91 -4.46 16.07 -8.38
C SER A 91 -3.05 16.30 -7.80
N HIS A 92 -2.97 16.74 -6.55
CA HIS A 92 -1.69 16.96 -5.85
C HIS A 92 -1.12 15.67 -5.25
N LEU A 93 -1.98 14.72 -4.89
CA LEU A 93 -1.60 13.44 -4.29
C LEU A 93 -1.41 12.32 -5.33
N PHE A 94 -1.62 12.61 -6.62
CA PHE A 94 -1.51 11.62 -7.68
C PHE A 94 -0.08 11.08 -7.78
N CYS A 95 0.10 9.80 -7.48
CA CYS A 95 1.38 9.10 -7.65
C CYS A 95 1.31 8.00 -8.71
N ARG A 96 0.24 7.20 -8.71
CA ARG A 96 0.05 6.08 -9.64
C ARG A 96 -1.42 6.01 -10.04
N SER A 97 -1.68 5.70 -11.31
CA SER A 97 -3.05 5.46 -11.77
C SER A 97 -3.57 4.15 -11.19
N GLU A 98 -4.64 4.23 -10.39
CA GLU A 98 -5.45 3.09 -10.02
C GLU A 98 -6.79 3.13 -10.79
N GLY A 99 -7.28 1.96 -11.20
CA GLY A 99 -8.54 1.85 -11.94
C GLY A 99 -8.41 2.33 -13.39
N MET A 100 -9.53 2.78 -13.95
CA MET A 100 -9.64 3.28 -15.32
C MET A 100 -10.33 4.64 -15.33
N TYR A 101 -9.81 5.56 -16.15
CA TYR A 101 -10.40 6.87 -16.37
C TYR A 101 -11.18 6.84 -17.68
N LEU A 102 -12.50 6.97 -17.59
CA LEU A 102 -13.38 6.99 -18.75
C LEU A 102 -13.73 8.43 -19.09
N THR A 103 -13.29 8.89 -20.26
CA THR A 103 -13.57 10.24 -20.77
C THR A 103 -14.37 10.16 -22.05
N PHE A 104 -15.28 11.12 -22.25
CA PHE A 104 -16.11 11.16 -23.45
C PHE A 104 -15.28 11.24 -24.74
N SER A 105 -14.14 11.94 -24.71
CA SER A 105 -13.22 12.06 -25.85
C SER A 105 -12.60 10.74 -26.30
N ASN A 106 -12.54 9.72 -25.43
CA ASN A 106 -11.98 8.41 -25.75
C ASN A 106 -13.07 7.32 -25.89
N GLN A 107 -14.33 7.71 -26.09
CA GLN A 107 -15.47 6.78 -26.10
C GLN A 107 -15.34 5.62 -27.10
N ASP A 108 -14.69 5.87 -28.25
CA ASP A 108 -14.52 4.88 -29.33
C ASP A 108 -13.25 4.02 -29.18
N THR A 109 -12.39 4.32 -28.20
CA THR A 109 -11.08 3.68 -27.99
C THR A 109 -11.01 2.85 -26.70
N ILE A 110 -12.16 2.58 -26.10
CA ILE A 110 -12.32 1.75 -24.89
C ILE A 110 -12.56 0.29 -25.28
#